data_AF-A0A4V2Z306-F1
#
_entry.id   AF-A0A4V2Z306-F1
#
_cell.length_a   1.000
_cell.length_b   1.000
_cell.length_c   1.000
_cell.angle_alpha   90.00
_cell.angle_beta   90.00
_cell.angle_gamma   90.00
#
_symmetry.space_group_name_H-M   'P 1'
#
loop_
_entity.id
_entity.type
_entity.pdbx_description
1 polymer ?
#
loop_
_entity_poly.entity_id
_entity_poly.type
_entity_poly.pdbx_seq_one_letter_code
_entity_poly.pdbx_strand_id
1 'polypeptide(L)'
;MGRVLPIVVAIALLVYALIDCLQTDSARFRSLNRVIWLAIIVLVPLIGPILWLTIGKVRESRRPAAPAPRPVAPDDDPEFLRQLRDIDTRHEKMLGEWEADLRRREQQIRRDDKPGDEPTSEQERKDAEAELRKREDESRHGGDDEDDSR
;
A
#
# COMPACT_ATOMS: atom_id res chain seq x y z
N MET A 1 13.47 3.75 27.39
CA MET A 1 14.28 4.22 28.54
C MET A 1 13.58 4.15 29.91
N GLY A 2 12.25 4.02 30.02
CA GLY A 2 11.57 3.94 31.32
C GLY A 2 11.93 2.73 32.21
N ARG A 3 12.61 1.71 31.66
CA ARG A 3 13.01 0.48 32.38
C ARG A 3 14.22 0.67 33.30
N VAL A 4 15.07 1.67 33.03
CA VAL A 4 16.24 1.94 33.89
C VAL A 4 15.91 2.86 35.07
N LEU A 5 14.80 3.60 34.97
CA LEU A 5 14.30 4.49 36.02
C LEU A 5 14.16 3.81 37.40
N PRO A 6 13.51 2.64 37.55
CA PRO A 6 13.39 2.00 38.87
C PRO A 6 14.73 1.52 39.43
N ILE A 7 15.67 1.11 38.57
CA ILE A 7 17.01 0.67 39.00
C ILE A 7 17.80 1.86 39.55
N VAL A 8 17.77 2.99 38.84
CA VAL A 8 18.44 4.22 39.27
C VAL A 8 17.84 4.75 40.58
N VAL A 9 16.52 4.72 40.72
CA VAL A 9 15.84 5.12 41.97
C VAL A 9 16.23 4.20 43.14
N ALA A 10 16.27 2.88 42.92
CA ALA A 10 16.70 1.93 43.96
C ALA A 10 18.14 2.17 44.42
N ILE A 11 19.06 2.41 43.47
CA ILE A 11 20.47 2.71 43.77
C ILE A 11 20.59 4.06 44.50
N ALA A 12 19.88 5.10 44.05
CA ALA A 12 19.89 6.41 44.69
C ALA A 12 19.37 6.36 46.14
N LEU A 13 18.28 5.61 46.38
CA LEU A 13 17.75 5.40 47.73
C LEU A 13 18.70 4.60 48.62
N LEU A 14 19.38 3.60 48.06
CA LEU A 14 20.37 2.79 48.78
C LEU A 14 21.58 3.63 49.20
N VAL A 15 22.10 4.47 48.30
CA VAL A 15 23.21 5.39 48.59
C VAL A 15 22.78 6.45 49.61
N TYR A 16 21.60 7.05 49.45
CA TYR A 16 21.05 8.02 50.39
C TYR A 16 20.91 7.43 51.80
N ALA A 17 20.32 6.24 51.93
CA ALA A 17 20.16 5.55 53.21
C ALA A 17 21.50 5.17 53.84
N LEU A 18 22.50 4.79 53.03
CA LEU A 18 23.85 4.51 53.51
C LEU A 18 24.50 5.77 54.10
N ILE A 19 24.38 6.91 53.41
CA ILE A 19 24.91 8.20 53.85
C ILE A 19 24.19 8.66 55.12
N ASP A 20 22.86 8.53 55.19
CA ASP A 20 22.04 8.90 56.34
C ASP A 20 22.34 8.03 57.58
N CYS A 21 22.60 6.73 57.37
CA CYS A 21 23.03 5.82 58.43
C CYS A 21 24.44 6.15 58.94
N LEU A 22 25.34 6.62 58.07
CA LEU A 22 26.69 7.04 58.45
C LEU A 22 26.71 8.42 59.13
N GLN A 23 25.76 9.29 58.80
CA GLN A 23 25.65 10.63 59.40
C GLN A 23 24.87 10.67 60.72
N THR A 24 24.03 9.68 61.00
CA THR A 24 23.19 9.69 62.21
C THR A 24 23.98 9.24 63.44
N ASP A 25 24.29 10.16 64.37
CA ASP A 25 24.98 9.91 65.65
C ASP A 25 24.08 9.21 66.69
N SER A 26 24.64 8.24 67.43
CA SER A 26 24.00 7.31 68.39
C SER A 26 23.19 7.94 69.51
N ALA A 27 23.28 9.25 69.71
CA ALA A 27 22.85 9.90 70.95
C ALA A 27 21.35 10.22 71.09
N ARG A 28 20.45 9.91 70.13
CA ARG A 28 19.05 10.40 70.25
C ARG A 28 17.88 9.47 69.88
N PHE A 29 18.08 8.15 69.77
CA PHE A 29 16.94 7.22 69.65
C PHE A 29 17.12 5.97 70.50
N ARG A 30 16.25 5.83 71.52
CA ARG A 30 16.27 4.80 72.58
C ARG A 30 15.57 3.49 72.19
N SER A 31 14.93 3.34 71.02
CA SER A 31 14.07 2.15 70.81
C SER A 31 13.98 1.54 69.42
N LEU A 32 14.61 2.06 68.38
CA LEU A 32 14.68 1.34 67.11
C LEU A 32 16.14 1.24 66.67
N ASN A 33 16.66 0.02 66.84
CA ASN A 33 17.97 -0.42 66.42
C ASN A 33 18.20 0.03 64.96
N ARG A 34 19.20 0.88 64.74
CA ARG A 34 19.59 1.41 63.42
C ARG A 34 19.75 0.29 62.39
N VAL A 35 20.20 -0.86 62.86
CA VAL A 35 20.39 -2.08 62.07
C VAL A 35 19.07 -2.62 61.52
N ILE A 36 17.94 -2.46 62.24
CA ILE A 36 16.62 -2.90 61.78
C ILE A 36 16.15 -2.03 60.62
N TRP A 37 16.31 -0.71 60.70
CA TRP A 37 15.95 0.19 59.59
C TRP A 37 16.83 -0.03 58.36
N LEU A 38 18.14 -0.20 58.56
CA LEU A 38 19.07 -0.58 57.50
C LEU A 38 18.67 -1.92 56.86
N ALA A 39 18.32 -2.91 57.68
CA ALA A 39 17.85 -4.20 57.20
C ALA A 39 16.57 -4.04 56.37
N ILE A 40 15.58 -3.24 56.80
CA ILE A 40 14.36 -3.02 56.02
C ILE A 40 14.68 -2.41 54.65
N ILE A 41 15.55 -1.39 54.60
CA ILE A 41 15.91 -0.69 53.35
C ILE A 41 16.64 -1.61 52.36
N VAL A 42 17.50 -2.50 52.87
CA VAL A 42 18.24 -3.46 52.02
C VAL A 42 17.38 -4.67 51.64
N LEU A 43 16.57 -5.16 52.58
CA LEU A 43 15.85 -6.42 52.44
C LEU A 43 14.58 -6.27 51.59
N VAL A 44 13.87 -5.14 51.65
CA VAL A 44 12.69 -4.88 50.81
C VAL A 44 12.96 -4.99 49.30
N PRO A 45 14.00 -4.34 48.72
CA PRO A 45 14.30 -4.47 47.30
C PRO A 45 14.83 -5.85 46.90
N LEU A 46 15.32 -6.67 47.85
CA LEU A 46 15.74 -8.06 47.62
C LEU A 46 14.54 -9.03 47.69
N ILE A 47 13.66 -8.85 48.68
CA ILE A 47 12.50 -9.72 48.90
C ILE A 47 11.52 -9.62 47.74
N GLY A 48 11.26 -8.42 47.20
CA GLY A 48 10.31 -8.25 46.10
C GLY A 48 10.62 -9.15 44.89
N PRO A 49 11.83 -9.07 44.30
CA PRO A 49 12.26 -9.95 43.23
C PRO A 49 12.32 -11.43 43.62
N ILE A 50 12.82 -11.76 44.81
CA ILE A 50 12.89 -13.16 45.29
C ILE A 50 11.49 -13.76 45.38
N LEU A 51 10.54 -13.04 45.97
CA LEU A 51 9.16 -13.46 46.12
C LEU A 51 8.45 -13.58 44.76
N TRP A 52 8.76 -12.68 43.82
CA TRP A 52 8.29 -12.78 42.44
C TRP A 52 8.84 -14.03 41.73
N LEU A 53 10.11 -14.38 41.95
CA LEU A 53 10.72 -15.57 41.37
C LEU A 53 10.18 -16.87 42.01
N THR A 54 9.81 -16.85 43.29
CA THR A 54 9.29 -18.02 43.99
C THR A 54 7.79 -18.23 43.77
N ILE A 55 6.98 -17.15 43.74
CA ILE A 55 5.52 -17.22 43.59
C ILE A 55 5.08 -16.96 42.16
N GLY A 56 5.64 -15.94 41.50
CA GLY A 56 5.22 -15.51 40.15
C GLY A 56 5.63 -16.48 39.04
N LYS A 57 6.51 -17.43 39.34
CA LYS A 57 6.91 -18.48 38.41
C LYS A 57 6.07 -19.73 38.64
N VAL A 58 4.79 -19.68 38.26
CA VAL A 58 4.17 -20.88 37.70
C VAL A 58 5.10 -21.29 36.55
N ARG A 59 5.83 -22.38 36.75
CA ARG A 59 6.56 -23.03 35.67
C ARG A 59 5.49 -23.53 34.72
N GLU A 60 5.05 -22.67 33.80
CA GLU A 60 4.63 -23.19 32.51
C GLU A 60 5.82 -24.01 32.07
N SER A 61 5.65 -25.32 32.15
CA SER A 61 6.66 -26.27 31.81
C SER A 61 6.95 -25.96 30.35
N ARG A 62 8.06 -25.25 30.08
CA ARG A 62 8.72 -25.33 28.79
C ARG A 62 9.20 -26.77 28.71
N ARG A 63 8.25 -27.67 28.44
CA ARG A 63 8.44 -28.90 27.68
C ARG A 63 9.42 -28.48 26.58
N PRO A 64 10.52 -29.20 26.35
CA PRO A 64 11.37 -28.88 25.22
C PRO A 64 10.44 -28.84 24.02
N ALA A 65 10.19 -27.63 23.51
CA ALA A 65 9.29 -27.47 22.41
C ALA A 65 9.89 -28.36 21.33
N ALA A 66 9.09 -29.28 20.77
CA ALA A 66 9.44 -29.89 19.50
C ALA A 66 10.01 -28.77 18.63
N PRO A 67 11.15 -28.99 17.93
CA PRO A 67 11.85 -27.93 17.22
C PRO A 67 10.80 -27.10 16.51
N ALA A 68 10.68 -25.83 16.93
CA ALA A 68 9.63 -24.95 16.43
C ALA A 68 9.65 -25.09 14.90
N PRO A 69 8.48 -25.20 14.23
CA PRO A 69 8.42 -25.24 12.78
C PRO A 69 9.34 -24.15 12.29
N ARG A 70 10.45 -24.57 11.65
CA ARG A 70 11.41 -23.59 11.14
C ARG A 70 10.58 -22.69 10.23
N PRO A 71 10.68 -21.36 10.37
CA PRO A 71 10.02 -20.47 9.43
C PRO A 71 10.39 -20.97 8.04
N VAL A 72 9.40 -21.49 7.31
CA VAL A 72 9.61 -21.94 5.93
C VAL A 72 9.99 -20.66 5.19
N ALA A 73 11.16 -20.68 4.56
CA ALA A 73 11.57 -19.54 3.76
C ALA A 73 10.46 -19.31 2.71
N PRO A 74 10.07 -18.05 2.41
CA PRO A 74 9.02 -17.78 1.44
C PRO A 74 9.22 -18.52 0.10
N ASP A 75 10.47 -18.79 -0.27
CA ASP A 75 10.85 -19.52 -1.49
C ASP A 75 10.45 -21.01 -1.48
N ASP A 76 10.30 -21.63 -0.30
CA ASP A 76 9.97 -23.06 -0.12
C ASP A 76 8.49 -23.29 0.29
N ASP A 77 7.68 -22.24 0.39
CA ASP A 77 6.26 -22.34 0.77
C ASP A 77 5.37 -22.54 -0.47
N PRO A 78 4.73 -23.71 -0.63
CA PRO A 78 3.87 -23.98 -1.78
C PRO A 78 2.67 -23.03 -1.87
N GLU A 79 2.18 -22.50 -0.75
CA GLU A 79 1.09 -21.53 -0.75
C GLU A 79 1.55 -20.16 -1.23
N PHE A 80 2.75 -19.72 -0.85
CA PHE A 80 3.33 -18.46 -1.34
C PHE A 80 3.56 -18.49 -2.86
N LEU A 81 4.11 -19.59 -3.38
CA LEU A 81 4.32 -19.78 -4.82
C LEU A 81 2.99 -19.85 -5.59
N ARG A 82 1.94 -20.44 -5.00
CA ARG A 82 0.59 -20.42 -5.57
C ARG A 82 0.06 -18.99 -5.67
N GLN A 83 0.20 -18.21 -4.61
CA GLN A 83 -0.25 -16.82 -4.58
C GLN A 83 0.44 -15.96 -5.64
N LEU A 84 1.76 -16.11 -5.82
CA LEU A 84 2.51 -15.39 -6.86
C LEU A 84 1.99 -15.69 -8.26
N ARG A 85 1.77 -16.98 -8.56
CA ARG A 85 1.25 -17.41 -9.87
C ARG A 85 -0.17 -16.90 -10.12
N ASP A 86 -1.01 -16.81 -9.09
CA ASP A 86 -2.34 -16.21 -9.18
C ASP A 86 -2.28 -14.69 -9.43
N ILE A 87 -1.29 -13.99 -8.86
CA ILE A 87 -1.06 -12.56 -9.12
C ILE A 87 -0.61 -12.35 -10.57
N ASP A 88 0.35 -13.14 -11.05
CA ASP A 88 0.87 -13.04 -12.42
C ASP A 88 -0.24 -13.27 -13.45
N THR A 89 -1.03 -14.33 -13.27
CA THR A 89 -2.15 -14.63 -14.19
C THR A 89 -3.23 -13.55 -14.20
N ARG A 90 -3.50 -12.89 -13.06
CA ARG A 90 -4.41 -11.73 -13.02
C ARG A 90 -3.81 -10.53 -13.75
N HIS A 91 -2.51 -10.31 -13.59
CA HIS A 91 -1.81 -9.20 -14.22
C HIS A 91 -1.77 -9.34 -15.74
N GLU A 92 -1.48 -10.54 -16.26
CA GLU A 92 -1.53 -10.84 -17.70
C GLU A 92 -2.92 -10.58 -18.30
N LYS A 93 -3.98 -10.98 -17.59
CA LYS A 93 -5.36 -10.71 -18.02
C LYS A 93 -5.67 -9.21 -18.08
N MET A 94 -5.28 -8.48 -17.05
CA MET A 94 -5.48 -7.02 -16.97
C MET A 94 -4.76 -6.30 -18.11
N LEU A 95 -3.52 -6.70 -18.42
CA LEU A 95 -2.75 -6.17 -19.55
C LEU A 95 -3.43 -6.48 -20.89
N GLY A 96 -3.92 -7.71 -21.08
CA GLY A 96 -4.64 -8.10 -22.29
C GLY A 96 -5.95 -7.31 -22.50
N GLU A 97 -6.70 -7.06 -21.42
CA GLU A 97 -7.92 -6.24 -21.46
C GLU A 97 -7.61 -4.79 -21.83
N TRP A 98 -6.55 -4.21 -21.26
CA TRP A 98 -6.09 -2.87 -21.61
C TRP A 98 -5.62 -2.76 -23.06
N GLU A 99 -4.87 -3.75 -23.56
CA GLU A 99 -4.45 -3.80 -24.96
C GLU A 99 -5.66 -3.90 -25.91
N ALA A 100 -6.69 -4.67 -25.52
CA ALA A 100 -7.93 -4.77 -26.28
C ALA A 100 -8.74 -3.45 -26.27
N ASP A 101 -8.79 -2.74 -25.14
CA ASP A 101 -9.44 -1.42 -25.06
C ASP A 101 -8.71 -0.38 -25.92
N LEU A 102 -7.38 -0.36 -25.86
CA LEU A 102 -6.55 0.54 -26.65
C LEU A 102 -6.76 0.31 -28.15
N ARG A 103 -6.74 -0.95 -28.60
CA ARG A 103 -7.02 -1.32 -30.00
C ARG A 103 -8.42 -0.87 -30.44
N ARG A 104 -9.43 -1.01 -29.57
CA ARG A 104 -10.80 -0.54 -29.88
C ARG A 104 -10.85 0.97 -30.09
N ARG A 105 -10.19 1.74 -29.22
CA ARG A 105 -10.13 3.20 -29.33
C ARG A 105 -9.38 3.65 -30.57
N GLU A 106 -8.25 3.02 -30.87
CA GLU A 106 -7.47 3.31 -32.08
C GLU A 106 -8.30 3.05 -33.36
N GLN A 107 -9.07 1.96 -33.40
CA GLN A 107 -9.97 1.67 -34.52
C GLN A 107 -11.10 2.69 -34.65
N GLN A 108 -11.66 3.17 -33.54
CA GLN A 108 -12.67 4.24 -33.55
C GLN A 108 -12.07 5.53 -34.11
N ILE A 109 -10.92 5.95 -33.60
CA ILE A 109 -10.21 7.14 -34.10
C ILE A 109 -9.91 6.98 -35.59
N ARG A 110 -9.39 5.83 -36.04
CA ARG A 110 -9.09 5.59 -37.45
C ARG A 110 -10.33 5.56 -38.35
N ARG A 111 -11.48 5.13 -37.82
CA ARG A 111 -12.76 5.15 -38.54
C ARG A 111 -13.29 6.57 -38.66
N ASP A 112 -13.19 7.36 -37.59
CA ASP A 112 -13.64 8.76 -37.56
C ASP A 112 -12.71 9.66 -38.38
N ASP A 113 -11.41 9.35 -38.43
CA ASP A 113 -10.37 10.05 -39.19
C ASP A 113 -10.22 9.57 -40.63
N LYS A 114 -11.01 8.57 -41.06
CA LYS A 114 -11.30 8.36 -42.49
C LYS A 114 -12.46 9.28 -42.86
N PRO A 115 -12.22 10.51 -43.36
CA PRO A 115 -13.29 11.24 -44.02
C PRO A 115 -13.77 10.33 -45.16
N GLY A 116 -15.10 10.20 -45.25
CA GLY A 116 -15.75 9.24 -46.13
C GLY A 116 -15.10 9.23 -47.51
N ASP A 117 -14.87 8.02 -48.01
CA ASP A 117 -14.61 7.82 -49.43
C ASP A 117 -15.64 8.69 -50.19
N GLU A 118 -15.17 9.68 -50.95
CA GLU A 118 -15.95 10.45 -51.92
C GLU A 118 -15.85 9.79 -53.32
N PRO A 119 -16.46 8.62 -53.60
CA PRO A 119 -16.78 8.27 -54.97
C PRO A 119 -18.15 8.84 -55.35
N THR A 120 -19.10 8.90 -54.41
CA THR A 120 -20.49 9.28 -54.72
C THR A 120 -20.63 10.76 -55.07
N SER A 121 -19.99 11.65 -54.32
CA SER A 121 -20.08 13.10 -54.61
C SER A 121 -19.29 13.49 -55.85
N GLU A 122 -18.18 12.82 -56.17
CA GLU A 122 -17.46 13.08 -57.42
C GLU A 122 -18.24 12.52 -58.63
N GLN A 123 -18.89 11.36 -58.49
CA GLN A 123 -19.78 10.81 -59.53
C GLN A 123 -21.01 11.71 -59.74
N GLU A 124 -21.71 12.09 -58.66
CA GLU A 124 -22.89 12.97 -58.72
C GLU A 124 -22.55 14.36 -59.27
N ARG A 125 -21.35 14.89 -58.97
CA ARG A 125 -20.86 16.15 -59.55
C ARG A 125 -20.62 16.02 -61.05
N LYS A 126 -20.01 14.92 -61.49
CA LYS A 126 -19.77 14.66 -62.92
C LYS A 126 -21.08 14.45 -63.68
N ASP A 127 -22.04 13.75 -63.09
CA ASP A 127 -23.35 13.51 -63.67
C ASP A 127 -24.16 14.82 -63.78
N ALA A 128 -24.11 15.67 -62.75
CA ALA A 128 -24.75 17.00 -62.77
C ALA A 128 -24.09 17.94 -63.80
N GLU A 129 -22.75 17.93 -63.92
CA GLU A 129 -22.04 18.73 -64.92
C GLU A 129 -22.38 18.28 -66.34
N ALA A 130 -22.53 16.97 -66.57
CA ALA A 130 -22.94 16.42 -67.85
C ALA A 130 -24.38 16.83 -68.24
N GLU A 131 -25.33 16.83 -67.30
CA GLU A 131 -26.68 17.32 -67.55
C GLU A 131 -26.71 18.81 -67.91
N LEU A 132 -25.93 19.64 -67.20
CA LEU A 132 -25.88 21.07 -67.47
C LEU A 132 -25.34 21.37 -68.86
N ARG A 133 -24.27 20.70 -69.29
CA ARG A 133 -23.72 20.85 -70.65
C ARG A 133 -24.75 20.46 -71.71
N LYS A 134 -25.48 19.37 -71.50
CA LYS A 134 -26.53 18.93 -72.42
C LYS A 134 -27.65 19.96 -72.57
N ARG A 135 -28.06 20.60 -71.46
CA ARG A 135 -29.06 21.69 -71.47
C ARG A 135 -28.56 22.94 -72.19
N GLU A 136 -27.28 23.27 -72.04
CA GLU A 136 -26.69 24.41 -72.75
C GLU A 136 -26.64 24.15 -74.26
N ASP A 137 -26.25 22.95 -74.68
CA ASP A 137 -26.22 22.55 -76.08
C ASP A 137 -27.63 22.57 -76.73
N GLU A 138 -28.67 22.09 -76.02
CA GLU A 138 -30.07 22.20 -76.46
C GLU A 138 -30.51 23.67 -76.60
N SER A 139 -30.10 24.54 -75.67
CA SER A 139 -30.48 25.96 -75.69
C SER A 139 -29.80 26.73 -76.83
N ARG A 140 -28.58 26.33 -77.24
CA ARG A 140 -27.89 26.89 -78.40
C ARG A 140 -28.48 26.43 -79.72
N HIS A 141 -29.04 25.23 -79.76
CA HIS A 141 -29.62 24.69 -81.00
C HIS A 141 -31.05 25.19 -81.26
N GLY A 142 -31.81 25.55 -80.23
CA GLY A 142 -33.19 26.05 -80.37
C GLY A 142 -33.32 27.56 -80.68
N GLY A 143 -32.23 28.30 -80.76
CA GLY A 143 -32.25 29.76 -80.96
C GLY A 143 -32.31 30.24 -82.41
N ASP A 144 -32.15 29.33 -83.38
CA ASP A 144 -31.94 29.70 -84.79
C ASP A 144 -33.22 29.58 -85.67
N ASP A 145 -34.35 29.11 -85.12
CA ASP A 145 -35.52 28.70 -85.94
C ASP A 145 -36.81 29.58 -85.82
N GLU A 146 -36.85 30.67 -85.06
CA GLU A 146 -38.05 31.54 -84.96
C GLU A 146 -37.77 33.03 -85.30
N ASP A 147 -37.12 33.27 -86.44
CA ASP A 147 -37.19 34.52 -87.20
C ASP A 147 -37.72 34.25 -88.62
N ASP A 148 -38.91 33.64 -88.76
CA ASP A 148 -39.68 33.72 -90.00
C ASP A 148 -41.16 33.40 -89.78
N SER A 149 -42.00 34.43 -89.65
CA SER A 149 -43.31 34.52 -90.33
C SER A 149 -44.03 35.81 -89.93
N ARG A 150 -43.95 36.77 -90.85
CA ARG A 150 -44.81 37.94 -91.01
C ARG A 150 -46.16 37.58 -91.62
#